data_AF-A0A3N5WHP5-F1
#
_entry.id   AF-A0A3N5WHP5-F1
#
_cell.length_a   1.000
_cell.length_b   1.000
_cell.length_c   1.000
_cell.angle_alpha   90.00
_cell.angle_beta   90.00
_cell.angle_gamma   90.00
#
_symmetry.space_group_name_H-M   'P 1'
#
loop_
_entity.id
_entity.type
_entity.pdbx_description
1 polymer ?
#
loop_
_entity_poly.entity_id
_entity_poly.type
_entity_poly.pdbx_seq_one_letter_code
_entity_poly.pdbx_strand_id
1 'polypeptide(L)'
;AALALHDEERPRFFTFYMESTDFFPHKLWMFHRYWEATRHGGSMEGLEVPETAPPAALVDRLGPMVADTYRLADRVLGLLLERYDLRKDAVIVVSDHGFGTYPKGSVLHVGDERFVEMPFWHADRGILIAAGAPFARGRLAAEARPEDVAPIVLAALGIPAGADMDGKVPEGTFSAAFLAAHPPASKETWERGATGDRTPIPSAYDEEILEMLQSLGYVE
;
A
#
# COMPACT_ATOMS: atom_id res chain seq x y z
N ALA A 1 0.68 -20.13 -6.02
CA ALA A 1 1.70 -20.57 -5.05
C ALA A 1 1.41 -20.03 -3.65
N ALA A 2 1.39 -18.71 -3.43
CA ALA A 2 1.20 -18.12 -2.09
C ALA A 2 -0.06 -18.60 -1.33
N LEU A 3 -1.22 -18.66 -2.01
CA LEU A 3 -2.46 -19.16 -1.39
C LEU A 3 -2.39 -20.65 -1.00
N ALA A 4 -1.69 -21.47 -1.78
CA ALA A 4 -1.53 -22.89 -1.45
C ALA A 4 -0.67 -23.06 -0.19
N LEU A 5 0.42 -22.29 -0.07
CA LEU A 5 1.26 -22.26 1.12
C LEU A 5 0.49 -21.76 2.35
N HIS A 6 -0.33 -20.71 2.18
CA HIS A 6 -1.22 -20.24 3.24
C HIS A 6 -2.19 -21.32 3.71
N ASP A 7 -2.82 -22.03 2.78
CA ASP A 7 -3.83 -23.06 3.08
C ASP A 7 -3.18 -24.29 3.76
N GLU A 8 -1.92 -24.59 3.45
CA GLU A 8 -1.12 -25.66 4.07
C GLU A 8 -0.61 -25.30 5.48
N GLU A 9 0.06 -24.16 5.62
CA GLU A 9 0.79 -23.79 6.85
C GLU A 9 -0.08 -23.05 7.88
N ARG A 10 -1.16 -22.40 7.43
CA ARG A 10 -2.08 -21.60 8.26
C ARG A 10 -1.35 -20.69 9.26
N PRO A 11 -0.45 -19.80 8.79
CA PRO A 11 0.37 -18.99 9.69
C PRO A 11 -0.49 -18.01 10.49
N ARG A 12 0.01 -17.60 11.66
CA ARG A 12 -0.66 -16.57 12.49
C ARG A 12 -0.60 -15.16 11.87
N PHE A 13 0.30 -14.96 10.90
CA PHE A 13 0.46 -13.72 10.16
C PHE A 13 0.84 -14.06 8.72
N PHE A 14 0.15 -13.45 7.77
CA PHE A 14 0.37 -13.62 6.35
C PHE A 14 0.21 -12.28 5.65
N THR A 15 1.13 -11.96 4.74
CA THR A 15 1.07 -10.77 3.91
C THR A 15 1.03 -11.17 2.45
N PHE A 16 0.30 -10.37 1.68
CA PHE A 16 0.18 -10.52 0.23
C PHE A 16 0.35 -9.14 -0.39
N TYR A 17 1.24 -9.03 -1.38
CA TYR A 17 1.57 -7.80 -2.06
C TYR A 17 1.07 -7.83 -3.50
N MET A 18 0.57 -6.69 -3.99
CA MET A 18 0.09 -6.51 -5.35
C MET A 18 0.78 -5.31 -6.00
N GLU A 19 1.75 -5.56 -6.87
CA GLU A 19 2.48 -4.51 -7.59
C GLU A 19 1.62 -3.79 -8.64
N SER A 20 0.58 -4.47 -9.17
CA SER A 20 -0.20 -3.97 -10.31
C SER A 20 -0.87 -2.61 -10.10
N THR A 21 -1.15 -2.23 -8.84
CA THR A 21 -1.75 -0.93 -8.51
C THR A 21 -0.73 0.21 -8.51
N ASP A 22 0.56 -0.07 -8.64
CA ASP A 22 1.63 0.90 -8.84
C ASP A 22 2.16 0.85 -10.28
N PHE A 23 2.52 -0.35 -10.75
CA PHE A 23 3.11 -0.57 -12.07
C PHE A 23 2.27 -0.01 -13.23
N PHE A 24 0.96 -0.28 -13.24
CA PHE A 24 0.09 0.16 -14.34
C PHE A 24 -0.12 1.68 -14.36
N PRO A 25 -0.41 2.35 -13.23
CA PRO A 25 -0.39 3.81 -13.18
C PRO A 25 0.88 4.43 -13.73
N HIS A 26 2.08 3.95 -13.37
CA HIS A 26 3.34 4.48 -13.92
C HIS A 26 3.41 4.46 -15.45
N LYS A 27 2.77 3.49 -16.10
CA LYS A 27 2.79 3.37 -17.57
C LYS A 27 1.58 3.98 -18.25
N LEU A 28 0.42 3.97 -17.61
CA LEU A 28 -0.87 4.21 -18.26
C LEU A 28 -1.64 5.42 -17.71
N TRP A 29 -1.15 6.10 -16.68
CA TRP A 29 -1.88 7.19 -16.03
C TRP A 29 -2.28 8.30 -17.01
N MET A 30 -1.42 8.62 -17.98
CA MET A 30 -1.75 9.57 -19.04
C MET A 30 -3.06 9.18 -19.76
N PHE A 31 -3.14 7.95 -20.27
CA PHE A 31 -4.33 7.47 -20.97
C PHE A 31 -5.55 7.46 -20.04
N HIS A 32 -5.35 7.07 -18.77
CA HIS A 32 -6.41 7.09 -17.77
C HIS A 32 -6.98 8.50 -17.56
N ARG A 33 -6.13 9.54 -17.46
CA ARG A 33 -6.57 10.93 -17.29
C ARG A 33 -7.34 11.46 -18.49
N TYR A 34 -6.86 11.20 -19.70
CA TYR A 34 -7.58 11.56 -20.92
C TYR A 34 -8.91 10.80 -21.05
N TRP A 35 -8.95 9.53 -20.65
CA TRP A 35 -10.16 8.71 -20.64
C TRP A 35 -11.20 9.23 -19.63
N GLU A 36 -10.79 9.53 -18.40
CA GLU A 36 -11.63 10.17 -17.38
C GLU A 36 -12.19 11.51 -17.88
N ALA A 37 -11.36 12.34 -18.50
CA ALA A 37 -11.80 13.64 -19.01
C ALA A 37 -12.84 13.51 -20.14
N THR A 38 -12.60 12.60 -21.08
CA THR A 38 -13.44 12.45 -22.27
C THR A 38 -14.70 11.62 -22.04
N ARG A 39 -14.67 10.65 -21.12
CA ARG A 39 -15.76 9.69 -20.88
C ARG A 39 -16.55 9.94 -19.60
N HIS A 40 -15.92 10.56 -18.60
CA HIS A 40 -16.51 10.76 -17.27
C HIS A 40 -16.63 12.24 -16.87
N GLY A 41 -16.27 13.17 -17.78
CA GLY A 41 -16.41 14.61 -17.55
C GLY A 41 -15.36 15.18 -16.59
N GLY A 42 -14.24 14.49 -16.39
CA GLY A 42 -13.13 15.00 -15.58
C GLY A 42 -12.51 16.26 -16.18
N SER A 43 -12.19 17.25 -15.34
CA SER A 43 -11.36 18.38 -15.79
C SER A 43 -9.88 18.03 -15.76
N MET A 44 -9.13 18.56 -16.72
CA MET A 44 -7.65 18.58 -16.73
C MET A 44 -7.10 20.01 -16.64
N GLU A 45 -7.97 20.99 -16.37
CA GLU A 45 -7.55 22.38 -16.23
C GLU A 45 -6.59 22.54 -15.04
N GLY A 46 -5.49 23.26 -15.26
CA GLY A 46 -4.47 23.52 -14.23
C GLY A 46 -3.57 22.32 -13.91
N LEU A 47 -3.75 21.18 -14.56
CA LEU A 47 -2.91 20.00 -14.39
C LEU A 47 -1.75 19.98 -15.39
N GLU A 48 -0.61 19.43 -14.97
CA GLU A 48 0.51 19.12 -15.84
C GLU A 48 0.12 17.90 -16.70
N VAL A 49 -0.21 18.14 -17.98
CA VAL A 49 -0.55 17.11 -18.96
C VAL A 49 0.16 17.43 -20.28
N PRO A 50 0.53 16.42 -21.10
CA PRO A 50 1.14 16.67 -22.40
C PRO A 50 0.28 17.59 -23.28
N GLU A 51 0.90 18.56 -23.97
CA GLU A 51 0.19 19.51 -24.83
C GLU A 51 -0.57 18.82 -25.98
N THR A 52 0.00 17.72 -26.49
CA THR A 52 -0.63 16.91 -27.53
C THR A 52 -1.32 15.71 -26.92
N ALA A 53 -2.64 15.62 -27.11
CA ALA A 53 -3.42 14.48 -26.65
C ALA A 53 -2.99 13.18 -27.38
N PRO A 54 -2.95 12.03 -26.67
CA PRO A 54 -2.70 10.74 -27.30
C PRO A 54 -3.85 10.36 -28.27
N PRO A 55 -3.59 9.47 -29.25
CA PRO A 55 -4.62 8.98 -30.16
C PRO A 55 -5.84 8.41 -29.42
N ALA A 56 -7.05 8.82 -29.81
CA ALA A 56 -8.30 8.41 -29.15
C ALA A 56 -8.46 6.88 -29.04
N ALA A 57 -8.05 6.13 -30.07
CA ALA A 57 -8.09 4.67 -30.03
C ALA A 57 -7.21 4.06 -28.93
N LEU A 58 -6.09 4.71 -28.58
CA LEU A 58 -5.24 4.29 -27.46
C LEU A 58 -5.84 4.70 -26.12
N VAL A 59 -6.42 5.89 -26.02
CA VAL A 59 -7.15 6.34 -24.82
C VAL A 59 -8.28 5.37 -24.48
N ASP A 60 -9.09 4.99 -25.48
CA ASP A 60 -10.21 4.08 -25.30
C ASP A 60 -9.79 2.68 -24.87
N ARG A 61 -8.64 2.20 -25.37
CA ARG A 61 -8.13 0.87 -25.08
C ARG A 61 -7.38 0.80 -23.75
N LEU A 62 -6.54 1.79 -23.46
CA LEU A 62 -5.59 1.76 -22.34
C LEU A 62 -6.09 2.53 -21.12
N GLY A 63 -6.93 3.55 -21.30
CA GLY A 63 -7.43 4.40 -20.22
C GLY A 63 -8.22 3.66 -19.11
N PRO A 64 -9.09 2.69 -19.44
CA PRO A 64 -9.78 1.88 -18.44
C PRO A 64 -8.85 0.99 -17.60
N MET A 65 -7.65 0.65 -18.11
CA MET A 65 -6.81 -0.39 -17.51
C MET A 65 -6.35 -0.03 -16.09
N VAL A 66 -6.13 1.26 -15.79
CA VAL A 66 -5.82 1.69 -14.42
C VAL A 66 -6.99 1.38 -13.48
N ALA A 67 -8.24 1.66 -13.87
CA ALA A 67 -9.39 1.29 -13.05
C ALA A 67 -9.56 -0.24 -12.97
N ASP A 68 -9.26 -0.97 -14.05
CA ASP A 68 -9.35 -2.42 -14.08
C ASP A 68 -8.34 -3.13 -13.17
N THR A 69 -7.18 -2.52 -12.90
CA THR A 69 -6.21 -3.08 -11.94
C THR A 69 -6.74 -2.97 -10.51
N TYR A 70 -7.40 -1.88 -10.13
CA TYR A 70 -8.11 -1.78 -8.86
C TYR A 70 -9.28 -2.78 -8.78
N ARG A 71 -10.04 -2.99 -9.86
CA ARG A 71 -11.08 -4.04 -9.90
C ARG A 71 -10.49 -5.44 -9.78
N LEU A 72 -9.30 -5.68 -10.31
CA LEU A 72 -8.58 -6.93 -10.13
C LEU A 72 -8.14 -7.11 -8.67
N ALA A 73 -7.59 -6.07 -8.05
CA ALA A 73 -7.22 -6.07 -6.64
C ALA A 73 -8.43 -6.37 -5.73
N ASP A 74 -9.59 -5.76 -6.01
CA ASP A 74 -10.83 -6.05 -5.30
C ASP A 74 -11.27 -7.52 -5.44
N ARG A 75 -11.20 -8.09 -6.65
CA ARG A 75 -11.49 -9.52 -6.87
C ARG A 75 -10.52 -10.43 -6.11
N VAL A 76 -9.23 -10.12 -6.14
CA VAL A 76 -8.20 -10.90 -5.42
C VAL A 76 -8.41 -10.80 -3.91
N LEU A 77 -8.72 -9.62 -3.39
CA LEU A 77 -9.10 -9.42 -2.00
C LEU A 77 -10.35 -10.25 -1.64
N GLY A 78 -11.36 -10.27 -2.50
CA GLY A 78 -12.54 -11.14 -2.32
C GLY A 78 -12.17 -12.62 -2.15
N LEU A 79 -11.29 -13.14 -3.02
CA LEU A 79 -10.81 -14.52 -2.93
C LEU A 79 -10.00 -14.79 -1.66
N LEU A 80 -9.24 -13.81 -1.17
CA LEU A 80 -8.54 -13.91 0.11
C LEU A 80 -9.54 -13.94 1.28
N LEU A 81 -10.54 -13.06 1.26
CA LEU A 81 -11.55 -12.94 2.32
C LEU A 81 -12.39 -14.21 2.49
N GLU A 82 -12.57 -15.03 1.44
CA GLU A 82 -13.24 -16.35 1.54
C GLU A 82 -12.54 -17.32 2.52
N ARG A 83 -11.26 -17.08 2.85
CA ARG A 83 -10.46 -17.92 3.76
C ARG A 83 -10.52 -17.46 5.22
N TYR A 84 -11.05 -16.28 5.49
CA TYR A 84 -11.04 -15.65 6.81
C TYR A 84 -12.44 -15.45 7.37
N ASP A 85 -12.64 -15.79 8.64
CA ASP A 85 -13.84 -15.47 9.39
C ASP A 85 -13.60 -14.17 10.14
N LEU A 86 -14.05 -13.02 9.61
CA LEU A 86 -13.86 -11.70 10.23
C LEU A 86 -14.46 -11.56 11.64
N ARG A 87 -15.20 -12.55 12.14
CA ARG A 87 -15.62 -12.59 13.56
C ARG A 87 -14.50 -13.05 14.49
N LYS A 88 -13.40 -13.57 13.95
CA LYS A 88 -12.25 -14.13 14.66
C LYS A 88 -10.93 -13.59 14.12
N ASP A 89 -10.85 -13.46 12.79
CA ASP A 89 -9.66 -13.07 12.07
C ASP A 89 -9.60 -11.55 11.86
N ALA A 90 -8.41 -11.06 11.55
CA ALA A 90 -8.11 -9.67 11.26
C ALA A 90 -7.56 -9.56 9.83
N VAL A 91 -8.09 -8.61 9.06
CA VAL A 91 -7.63 -8.28 7.71
C VAL A 91 -7.31 -6.80 7.67
N ILE A 92 -6.11 -6.48 7.18
CA ILE A 92 -5.65 -5.12 6.97
C ILE A 92 -5.29 -4.98 5.49
N VAL A 93 -5.84 -3.98 4.82
CA VAL A 93 -5.49 -3.59 3.46
C VAL A 93 -4.81 -2.23 3.54
N VAL A 94 -3.60 -2.15 3.04
CA VAL A 94 -2.79 -0.93 3.08
C VAL A 94 -2.17 -0.64 1.71
N SER A 95 -2.11 0.63 1.37
CA SER A 95 -1.26 1.17 0.30
C SER A 95 -0.45 2.29 0.94
N ASP A 96 0.85 2.31 0.69
CA ASP A 96 1.78 3.32 1.18
C ASP A 96 1.61 4.67 0.46
N HIS A 97 1.22 4.64 -0.81
CA HIS A 97 0.91 5.84 -1.59
C HIS A 97 -0.32 5.65 -2.49
N GLY A 98 -0.73 6.74 -3.14
CA GLY A 98 -1.70 6.77 -4.22
C GLY A 98 -1.03 7.12 -5.55
N PHE A 99 -1.81 7.61 -6.51
CA PHE A 99 -1.28 8.09 -7.78
C PHE A 99 -2.07 9.31 -8.26
N GLY A 100 -1.40 10.24 -8.93
CA GLY A 100 -1.97 11.54 -9.22
C GLY A 100 -1.37 12.25 -10.42
N THR A 101 -2.11 13.23 -10.92
CA THR A 101 -1.59 14.27 -11.82
C THR A 101 -1.34 15.53 -11.01
N TYR A 102 -0.16 16.13 -11.16
CA TYR A 102 0.20 17.31 -10.38
C TYR A 102 -0.27 18.60 -11.04
N PRO A 103 -0.41 19.68 -10.26
CA PRO A 103 -0.62 21.01 -10.82
C PRO A 103 0.50 21.40 -11.79
N LYS A 104 0.18 22.22 -12.79
CA LYS A 104 1.15 22.73 -13.76
C LYS A 104 2.33 23.44 -13.07
N GLY A 105 3.55 23.11 -13.47
CA GLY A 105 4.78 23.67 -12.88
C GLY A 105 5.19 23.07 -11.53
N SER A 106 4.60 21.93 -11.14
CA SER A 106 5.08 21.17 -9.98
C SER A 106 6.46 20.57 -10.24
N VAL A 107 7.34 20.63 -9.25
CA VAL A 107 8.66 20.00 -9.29
C VAL A 107 8.62 18.78 -8.37
N LEU A 108 8.81 17.59 -8.94
CA LEU A 108 8.88 16.33 -8.19
C LEU A 108 10.33 16.03 -7.79
N HIS A 109 10.49 15.59 -6.54
CA HIS A 109 11.75 15.04 -6.01
C HIS A 109 11.63 13.52 -6.00
N VAL A 110 12.56 12.83 -6.67
CA VAL A 110 12.64 11.36 -6.67
C VAL A 110 14.04 11.01 -6.16
N GLY A 111 14.13 10.58 -4.89
CA GLY A 111 15.41 10.41 -4.20
C GLY A 111 16.17 11.71 -4.00
N ASP A 112 17.51 11.65 -4.06
CA ASP A 112 18.40 12.83 -4.00
C ASP A 112 18.46 13.60 -5.33
N GLU A 113 17.81 13.08 -6.39
CA GLU A 113 17.77 13.69 -7.71
C GLU A 113 16.54 14.58 -7.92
N ARG A 114 16.79 15.72 -8.57
CA ARG A 114 15.87 16.86 -8.63
C ARG A 114 15.24 17.08 -10.01
N PHE A 115 14.99 16.05 -10.83
CA PHE A 115 14.75 16.31 -12.26
C PHE A 115 13.84 15.33 -12.99
N VAL A 116 12.61 15.12 -12.52
CA VAL A 116 11.59 14.57 -13.41
C VAL A 116 10.39 15.49 -13.47
N GLU A 117 10.27 16.24 -14.57
CA GLU A 117 8.99 16.80 -15.02
C GLU A 117 8.12 15.63 -15.51
N MET A 118 7.72 14.75 -14.57
CA MET A 118 6.74 13.72 -14.84
C MET A 118 5.37 14.30 -14.53
N PRO A 119 4.47 14.44 -15.52
CA PRO A 119 3.14 15.00 -15.30
C PRO A 119 2.31 14.19 -14.28
N PHE A 120 2.71 12.94 -14.02
CA PHE A 120 1.99 11.95 -13.24
C PHE A 120 2.97 11.16 -12.36
N TRP A 121 2.67 11.00 -11.06
CA TRP A 121 3.51 10.28 -10.09
C TRP A 121 2.71 9.85 -8.86
N HIS A 122 3.39 9.25 -7.87
CA HIS A 122 2.87 8.82 -6.58
C HIS A 122 2.22 9.95 -5.79
N ALA A 123 0.91 9.89 -5.56
CA ALA A 123 0.26 10.81 -4.64
C ALA A 123 0.58 10.42 -3.19
N ASP A 124 0.82 11.41 -2.33
CA ASP A 124 1.26 11.22 -0.94
C ASP A 124 0.27 10.45 -0.04
N ARG A 125 -0.97 10.23 -0.52
CA ARG A 125 -2.05 9.58 0.24
C ARG A 125 -2.33 8.18 -0.29
N GLY A 126 -1.97 7.19 0.51
CA GLY A 126 -2.41 5.81 0.36
C GLY A 126 -3.75 5.50 1.04
N ILE A 127 -3.96 4.23 1.37
CA ILE A 127 -5.15 3.75 2.07
C ILE A 127 -4.77 2.89 3.27
N LEU A 128 -5.60 2.92 4.30
CA LEU A 128 -5.59 1.94 5.39
C LEU A 128 -7.03 1.53 5.68
N ILE A 129 -7.32 0.24 5.49
CA ILE A 129 -8.60 -0.38 5.80
C ILE A 129 -8.31 -1.54 6.75
N ALA A 130 -8.96 -1.56 7.90
CA ALA A 130 -8.84 -2.63 8.88
C ALA A 130 -10.21 -3.20 9.21
N ALA A 131 -10.37 -4.52 9.13
CA ALA A 131 -11.62 -5.21 9.36
C ALA A 131 -11.37 -6.53 10.10
N GLY A 132 -12.26 -6.90 11.01
CA GLY A 132 -12.11 -8.11 11.81
C GLY A 132 -12.44 -7.90 13.28
N ALA A 133 -12.34 -8.99 14.05
CA ALA A 133 -12.68 -9.00 15.48
C ALA A 133 -11.97 -7.94 16.33
N PRO A 134 -10.67 -7.61 16.09
CA PRO A 134 -9.98 -6.62 16.89
C PRO A 134 -10.48 -5.19 16.68
N PHE A 135 -10.85 -4.84 15.44
CA PHE A 135 -10.95 -3.46 15.01
C PHE A 135 -12.28 -2.81 15.38
N ALA A 136 -12.23 -1.50 15.66
CA ALA A 136 -13.45 -0.72 15.84
C ALA A 136 -14.15 -0.49 14.49
N ARG A 137 -15.47 -0.29 14.54
CA ARG A 137 -16.24 0.12 13.35
C ARG A 137 -16.22 1.64 13.21
N GLY A 138 -16.07 2.11 11.98
CA GLY A 138 -16.14 3.53 11.66
C GLY A 138 -14.84 4.04 11.03
N ARG A 139 -14.58 5.34 11.19
CA ARG A 139 -13.35 5.98 10.72
C ARG A 139 -12.41 6.19 11.89
N LEU A 140 -11.11 6.12 11.60
CA LEU A 140 -10.08 6.54 12.56
C LEU A 140 -10.27 8.01 12.93
N ALA A 141 -9.89 8.37 14.16
CA ALA A 141 -9.98 9.74 14.65
C ALA A 141 -8.96 10.68 13.99
N ALA A 142 -7.85 10.13 13.49
CA ALA A 142 -6.78 10.84 12.78
C ALA A 142 -6.27 10.02 11.59
N GLU A 143 -5.58 10.68 10.67
CA GLU A 143 -4.87 10.02 9.57
C GLU A 143 -3.75 9.13 10.14
N ALA A 144 -3.65 7.90 9.64
CA ALA A 144 -2.57 6.98 9.97
C ALA A 144 -1.37 7.24 9.04
N ARG A 145 -0.17 7.02 9.55
CA ARG A 145 1.07 7.10 8.79
C ARG A 145 1.59 5.71 8.44
N PRO A 146 2.45 5.55 7.41
CA PRO A 146 3.03 4.25 7.07
C PRO A 146 3.69 3.53 8.26
N GLU A 147 4.41 4.27 9.11
CA GLU A 147 5.07 3.74 10.30
C GLU A 147 4.10 3.18 11.36
N ASP A 148 2.83 3.62 11.36
CA ASP A 148 1.82 3.17 12.32
C ASP A 148 1.33 1.73 12.02
N VAL A 149 1.54 1.21 10.80
CA VAL A 149 1.07 -0.12 10.37
C VAL A 149 1.67 -1.25 11.22
N ALA A 150 2.98 -1.22 11.49
CA ALA A 150 3.63 -2.26 12.26
C ALA A 150 3.11 -2.35 13.71
N PRO A 151 3.03 -1.25 14.48
CA PRO A 151 2.36 -1.25 15.79
C PRO A 151 0.92 -1.78 15.77
N ILE A 152 0.13 -1.46 14.74
CA ILE A 152 -1.24 -1.97 14.59
C ILE A 152 -1.23 -3.50 14.43
N VAL A 153 -0.38 -4.04 13.56
CA VAL A 153 -0.26 -5.49 13.34
C VAL A 153 0.18 -6.19 14.64
N LEU A 154 1.19 -5.67 15.32
CA LEU A 154 1.70 -6.25 16.57
C LEU A 154 0.62 -6.28 17.66
N ALA A 155 -0.11 -5.17 17.83
CA ALA A 155 -1.22 -5.11 18.78
C ALA A 155 -2.34 -6.11 18.44
N ALA A 156 -2.69 -6.28 17.17
CA ALA A 156 -3.67 -7.27 16.73
C ALA A 156 -3.21 -8.73 17.03
N LEU A 157 -1.90 -8.98 16.99
CA LEU A 157 -1.29 -10.27 17.31
C LEU A 157 -1.04 -10.50 18.80
N GLY A 158 -1.30 -9.50 19.65
CA GLY A 158 -0.96 -9.54 21.08
C GLY A 158 0.55 -9.53 21.36
N ILE A 159 1.35 -9.01 20.42
CA ILE A 159 2.80 -8.85 20.56
C ILE A 159 3.09 -7.42 21.04
N PRO A 160 3.90 -7.23 22.10
CA PRO A 160 4.25 -5.89 22.58
C PRO A 160 4.95 -5.05 21.51
N ALA A 161 4.52 -3.81 21.29
CA ALA A 161 5.25 -2.88 20.44
C ALA A 161 6.55 -2.40 21.14
N GLY A 162 7.58 -2.12 20.35
CA GLY A 162 8.78 -1.43 20.86
C GLY A 162 8.45 0.01 21.23
N ALA A 163 8.98 0.51 22.35
CA ALA A 163 8.81 1.89 22.77
C ALA A 163 9.63 2.87 21.91
N ASP A 164 10.61 2.33 21.18
CA ASP A 164 11.49 2.99 20.23
C ASP A 164 10.96 2.99 18.77
N MET A 165 9.78 2.41 18.52
CA MET A 165 9.15 2.47 17.19
C MET A 165 8.60 3.88 16.92
N ASP A 166 8.87 4.43 15.73
CA ASP A 166 8.37 5.75 15.30
C ASP A 166 6.83 5.78 15.15
N GLY A 167 6.26 4.62 14.84
CA GLY A 167 4.82 4.42 14.68
C GLY A 167 4.09 4.23 16.01
N LYS A 168 2.79 4.48 16.00
CA LYS A 168 1.89 4.22 17.13
C LYS A 168 0.58 3.61 16.64
N VAL A 169 -0.21 3.05 17.55
CA VAL A 169 -1.60 2.64 17.23
C VAL A 169 -2.49 3.88 17.29
N PRO A 170 -3.11 4.33 16.18
CA PRO A 170 -4.02 5.48 16.19
C PRO A 170 -5.25 5.22 17.07
N GLU A 171 -5.76 6.27 17.71
CA GLU A 171 -6.99 6.18 18.50
C GLU A 171 -8.19 5.77 17.62
N GLY A 172 -9.01 4.87 18.15
CA GLY A 172 -10.15 4.31 17.42
C GLY A 172 -9.78 3.18 16.46
N THR A 173 -8.54 2.69 16.45
CA THR A 173 -8.16 1.50 15.66
C THR A 173 -8.85 0.24 16.19
N PHE A 174 -8.75 -0.02 17.49
CA PHE A 174 -9.29 -1.22 18.12
C PHE A 174 -10.60 -0.96 18.86
N SER A 175 -11.46 -1.97 18.90
CA SER A 175 -12.70 -1.90 19.68
C SER A 175 -12.40 -1.87 21.18
N ALA A 176 -13.26 -1.21 21.97
CA ALA A 176 -13.13 -1.19 23.42
C ALA A 176 -13.15 -2.61 24.03
N ALA A 177 -13.94 -3.51 23.45
CA ALA A 177 -14.00 -4.92 23.86
C ALA A 177 -12.67 -5.64 23.61
N PHE A 178 -12.04 -5.41 22.46
CA PHE A 178 -10.72 -5.98 22.16
C PHE A 178 -9.66 -5.47 23.12
N LEU A 179 -9.59 -4.16 23.35
CA LEU A 179 -8.61 -3.54 24.26
C LEU A 179 -8.79 -3.99 25.71
N ALA A 180 -10.03 -4.25 26.15
CA ALA A 180 -10.29 -4.79 27.48
C ALA A 180 -9.80 -6.24 27.64
N ALA A 181 -9.91 -7.06 26.58
CA ALA A 181 -9.44 -8.44 26.58
C ALA A 181 -7.92 -8.57 26.31
N HIS A 182 -7.35 -7.62 25.55
CA HIS A 182 -5.96 -7.60 25.12
C HIS A 182 -5.36 -6.22 25.41
N PRO A 183 -5.07 -5.91 26.69
CA PRO A 183 -4.49 -4.62 27.05
C PRO A 183 -3.16 -4.42 26.32
N PRO A 184 -2.92 -3.26 25.68
CA PRO A 184 -1.69 -2.99 24.95
C PRO A 184 -0.47 -3.18 25.84
N ALA A 185 0.44 -4.04 25.41
CA ALA A 185 1.74 -4.21 26.04
C ALA A 185 2.79 -3.41 25.26
N SER A 186 3.77 -2.86 25.98
CA SER A 186 4.94 -2.21 25.40
C SER A 186 6.19 -2.88 25.95
N LYS A 187 7.24 -2.88 25.13
CA LYS A 187 8.58 -3.32 25.48
C LYS A 187 9.55 -2.20 25.14
N GLU A 188 10.60 -1.99 25.92
CA GLU A 188 11.57 -0.92 25.69
C GLU A 188 12.12 -0.93 24.26
N THR A 189 12.66 -2.06 23.81
CA THR A 189 13.14 -2.25 22.44
C THR A 189 13.13 -3.73 22.04
N TRP A 190 12.91 -4.00 20.75
CA TRP A 190 13.15 -5.32 20.16
C TRP A 190 14.60 -5.49 19.66
N GLU A 191 15.34 -4.39 19.50
CA GLU A 191 16.73 -4.34 19.08
C GLU A 191 17.65 -4.74 20.25
N ARG A 192 17.83 -6.05 20.49
CA ARG A 192 18.76 -6.55 21.51
C ARG A 192 20.00 -7.16 20.88
N GLY A 193 21.14 -6.50 21.08
CA GLY A 193 22.47 -6.98 20.68
C GLY A 193 22.90 -6.49 19.30
N ALA A 194 24.21 -6.55 19.03
CA ALA A 194 24.77 -6.26 17.70
C ALA A 194 23.91 -6.96 16.66
N THR A 195 23.42 -6.20 15.69
CA THR A 195 22.69 -6.67 14.52
C THR A 195 23.22 -8.05 14.16
N GLY A 196 22.41 -9.11 14.38
CA GLY A 196 22.82 -10.47 14.06
C GLY A 196 23.42 -10.46 12.66
N ASP A 197 24.50 -11.23 12.47
CA ASP A 197 25.33 -11.25 11.26
C ASP A 197 24.56 -10.75 10.03
N ARG A 198 24.78 -9.48 9.67
CA ARG A 198 24.05 -8.81 8.57
C ARG A 198 24.42 -9.39 7.21
N THR A 199 25.20 -10.48 7.18
CA THR A 199 25.46 -11.26 5.99
C THR A 199 24.12 -11.70 5.41
N PRO A 200 23.72 -11.16 4.24
CA PRO A 200 22.47 -11.54 3.60
C PRO A 200 22.47 -13.05 3.38
N ILE A 201 21.36 -13.72 3.72
CA ILE A 201 21.18 -15.11 3.34
C ILE A 201 20.85 -15.09 1.85
N PRO A 202 21.68 -15.69 0.97
CA PRO A 202 21.42 -15.65 -0.46
C PRO A 202 20.10 -16.36 -0.79
N SER A 203 19.18 -15.65 -1.40
CA SER A 203 17.96 -16.18 -1.99
C SER A 203 18.15 -16.36 -3.49
N ALA A 204 17.54 -17.40 -4.05
CA ALA A 204 17.49 -17.59 -5.51
C ALA A 204 16.73 -16.48 -6.26
N TYR A 205 16.06 -15.58 -5.51
CA TYR A 205 15.28 -14.47 -6.03
C TYR A 205 15.92 -13.11 -5.73
N ASP A 206 17.13 -13.06 -5.16
CA ASP A 206 17.74 -11.80 -4.74
C ASP A 206 17.93 -10.83 -5.91
N GLU A 207 18.34 -11.32 -7.09
CA GLU A 207 18.50 -10.46 -8.28
C GLU A 207 17.15 -9.93 -8.78
N GLU A 208 16.12 -10.76 -8.84
CA GLU A 208 14.78 -10.34 -9.28
C GLU A 208 14.14 -9.36 -8.27
N ILE A 209 14.34 -9.59 -6.97
CA ILE A 209 13.89 -8.71 -5.89
C ILE A 209 14.68 -7.40 -5.90
N LEU A 210 15.99 -7.43 -6.13
CA LEU A 210 16.83 -6.23 -6.25
C LEU A 210 16.44 -5.41 -7.48
N GLU A 211 16.26 -6.05 -8.64
CA GLU A 211 15.79 -5.38 -9.86
C GLU A 211 14.39 -4.78 -9.66
N MET A 212 13.49 -5.50 -8.99
CA MET A 212 12.17 -5.00 -8.61
C MET A 212 12.30 -3.80 -7.67
N LEU A 213 13.07 -3.91 -6.58
CA LEU A 213 13.26 -2.82 -5.61
C LEU A 213 13.95 -1.59 -6.23
N GLN A 214 14.89 -1.78 -7.16
CA GLN A 214 15.50 -0.72 -7.96
C GLN A 214 14.48 -0.07 -8.90
N SER A 215 13.65 -0.88 -9.57
CA SER A 215 12.57 -0.37 -10.44
C SER A 215 11.52 0.44 -9.68
N LEU A 216 11.35 0.15 -8.39
CA LEU A 216 10.48 0.83 -7.45
C LEU A 216 11.17 2.00 -6.71
N GLY A 217 12.48 2.21 -6.89
CA GLY A 217 13.25 3.31 -6.28
C GLY A 217 13.57 3.13 -4.78
N TYR A 218 13.46 1.91 -4.24
CA TYR A 218 13.83 1.62 -2.84
C TYR A 218 15.33 1.34 -2.65
N VAL A 219 16.05 1.03 -3.72
CA VAL A 219 17.48 0.69 -3.72
C VAL A 219 18.13 1.33 -4.95
N GLU A 220 19.32 1.91 -4.81
CA GLU A 220 20.14 2.44 -5.91
C GLU A 220 21.01 1.37 -6.56
#